data_AF-S4PFL8-F1
#
_entry.id   AF-S4PFL8-F1
#
_cell.length_a   1.000
_cell.length_b   1.000
_cell.length_c   1.000
_cell.angle_alpha   90.00
_cell.angle_beta   90.00
_cell.angle_gamma   90.00
#
_symmetry.space_group_name_H-M   'P 1'
#
loop_
_entity.id
_entity.type
_entity.pdbx_description
1 polymer ?
#
loop_
_entity_poly.entity_id
_entity_poly.type
_entity_poly.pdbx_seq_one_letter_code
_entity_poly.pdbx_strand_id
1 'polypeptide(L)'
;MKEEKNTNDNVNGVLLIVGNTGKVGWYTRETRIPTEINCHLIDVNRDKQKDCIVSGSEGLLAALNPLSGTYYWYIHKQGKIFSNIAAIDFPIVMKDMDKDKVSDLLTVATVYPNNNHNSLLIISGATGNIIGDPMTLDCSSVKLLTTESDEIPYICKNGTSEAVRQISYNDLYRKLLKLDPSVNHSAPISTIS
;
A
#
# COMPACT_ATOMS: atom_id res chain seq x y z
N MET A 1 31.85 -32.38 -15.01
CA MET A 1 30.93 -31.55 -15.82
C MET A 1 29.79 -31.17 -14.90
N LYS A 2 29.74 -29.92 -14.40
CA LYS A 2 28.64 -29.47 -13.54
C LYS A 2 27.42 -29.33 -14.44
N GLU A 3 26.35 -30.03 -14.11
CA GLU A 3 25.05 -29.82 -14.75
C GLU A 3 24.63 -28.37 -14.48
N GLU A 4 24.61 -27.56 -15.52
CA GLU A 4 23.85 -26.32 -15.54
C GLU A 4 22.38 -26.71 -15.47
N LYS A 5 21.80 -26.59 -14.28
CA LYS A 5 20.34 -26.55 -14.16
C LYS A 5 19.87 -25.36 -14.97
N ASN A 6 19.30 -25.62 -16.15
CA ASN A 6 18.41 -24.71 -16.85
C ASN A 6 17.20 -24.46 -15.94
N THR A 7 17.33 -23.53 -15.00
CA THR A 7 16.16 -22.92 -14.39
C THR A 7 15.66 -21.90 -15.39
N ASN A 8 14.54 -22.23 -16.07
CA ASN A 8 13.68 -21.25 -16.71
C ASN A 8 13.07 -20.34 -15.62
N ASP A 9 13.92 -19.59 -14.92
CA ASP A 9 13.49 -18.61 -13.96
C ASP A 9 13.04 -17.40 -14.79
N ASN A 10 11.74 -17.30 -15.06
CA ASN A 10 11.16 -16.02 -15.41
C ASN A 10 11.43 -15.07 -14.24
N VAL A 11 12.51 -14.30 -14.35
CA VAL A 11 12.91 -13.33 -13.33
C VAL A 11 12.04 -12.10 -13.51
N ASN A 12 11.05 -11.94 -12.64
CA ASN A 12 10.32 -10.68 -12.51
C ASN A 12 11.25 -9.64 -11.86
N GLY A 13 11.01 -8.35 -12.07
CA GLY A 13 11.87 -7.34 -11.47
C GLY A 13 11.68 -5.93 -12.00
N VAL A 14 12.46 -5.00 -11.43
CA VAL A 14 12.55 -3.61 -11.87
C VAL A 14 13.94 -3.35 -12.44
N LEU A 15 14.03 -2.58 -13.51
CA LEU A 15 15.26 -2.29 -14.24
C LEU A 15 15.41 -0.78 -14.44
N LEU A 16 16.58 -0.24 -14.10
CA LEU A 16 16.98 1.11 -14.52
C LEU A 16 17.77 1.05 -15.83
N ILE A 17 17.31 1.80 -16.82
CA ILE A 17 18.02 2.02 -18.08
C ILE A 17 18.43 3.49 -18.18
N VAL A 18 19.71 3.75 -18.44
CA VAL A 18 20.23 5.09 -18.68
C VAL A 18 19.81 5.55 -20.09
N GLY A 19 18.88 6.50 -20.16
CA GLY A 19 18.20 6.85 -21.41
C GLY A 19 19.08 7.27 -22.58
N ASN A 20 20.23 7.92 -22.33
CA ASN A 20 21.13 8.38 -23.41
C ASN A 20 22.10 7.30 -23.92
N THR A 21 22.29 6.21 -23.18
CA THR A 21 23.28 5.17 -23.52
C THR A 21 22.67 3.78 -23.68
N GLY A 22 21.44 3.58 -23.23
CA GLY A 22 20.80 2.26 -23.16
C GLY A 22 21.47 1.31 -22.15
N LYS A 23 22.42 1.79 -21.36
CA LYS A 23 23.12 0.96 -20.37
C LYS A 23 22.20 0.66 -19.20
N VAL A 24 22.29 -0.57 -18.70
CA VAL A 24 21.66 -0.97 -17.45
C VAL A 24 22.39 -0.28 -16.30
N GLY A 25 21.66 0.51 -15.51
CA GLY A 25 22.15 1.11 -14.28
C GLY A 25 22.16 0.09 -13.15
N TRP A 26 21.00 -0.51 -12.89
CA TRP A 26 20.80 -1.58 -11.93
C TRP A 26 19.54 -2.37 -12.28
N TYR A 27 19.39 -3.57 -11.70
CA TYR A 27 18.15 -4.33 -11.74
C TYR A 27 17.90 -5.02 -10.40
N THR A 28 16.64 -5.15 -10.02
CA THR A 28 16.20 -5.95 -8.88
C THR A 28 15.45 -7.17 -9.37
N ARG A 29 15.46 -8.24 -8.57
CA ARG A 29 14.65 -9.42 -8.83
C ARG A 29 13.48 -9.44 -7.88
N GLU A 30 12.32 -9.74 -8.41
CA GLU A 30 11.08 -9.87 -7.67
C GLU A 30 10.53 -11.28 -7.79
N THR A 31 9.94 -11.75 -6.69
CA THR A 31 9.22 -13.04 -6.68
C THR A 31 7.85 -12.89 -7.34
N ARG A 32 7.22 -11.73 -7.15
CA ARG A 32 5.92 -11.33 -7.71
C ARG A 32 6.13 -10.47 -8.95
N ILE A 33 5.13 -10.37 -9.82
CA ILE A 33 5.23 -9.62 -11.08
C ILE A 33 4.94 -8.14 -10.80
N PRO A 34 5.92 -7.21 -10.96
CA PRO A 34 5.63 -5.78 -10.95
C PRO A 34 4.74 -5.41 -12.14
N THR A 35 3.66 -4.66 -11.90
CA THR A 35 2.75 -4.21 -12.96
C THR A 35 2.75 -2.71 -13.12
N GLU A 36 3.10 -1.96 -12.07
CA GLU A 36 3.11 -0.50 -12.10
C GLU A 36 4.22 0.05 -11.19
N ILE A 37 4.79 1.19 -11.58
CA ILE A 37 5.85 1.88 -10.84
C ILE A 37 5.72 3.40 -11.01
N ASN A 38 5.89 4.16 -9.91
CA ASN A 38 5.98 5.63 -9.96
C ASN A 38 7.07 6.14 -9.01
N CYS A 39 8.08 6.81 -9.57
CA CYS A 39 9.25 7.36 -8.86
C CYS A 39 9.15 8.83 -8.47
N HIS A 40 7.96 9.42 -8.56
CA HIS A 40 7.72 10.83 -8.25
C HIS A 40 6.65 11.03 -7.17
N LEU A 41 6.22 9.94 -6.53
CA LEU A 41 5.04 9.95 -5.66
C LEU A 41 5.36 10.51 -4.28
N ILE A 42 6.31 9.89 -3.57
CA ILE A 42 6.56 10.12 -2.15
C ILE A 42 8.07 10.12 -1.86
N ASP A 43 8.49 10.91 -0.87
CA ASP A 43 9.85 10.86 -0.30
C ASP A 43 9.74 10.08 1.01
N VAL A 44 10.11 8.79 0.98
CA VAL A 44 9.82 7.85 2.08
C VAL A 44 10.86 7.95 3.21
N ASN A 45 12.07 8.40 2.90
CA ASN A 45 13.19 8.49 3.83
C ASN A 45 13.51 9.93 4.27
N ARG A 46 12.79 10.91 3.72
CA ARG A 46 12.90 12.36 3.98
C ARG A 46 14.24 12.96 3.55
N ASP A 47 14.85 12.42 2.49
CA ASP A 47 16.10 12.93 1.91
C ASP A 47 15.89 14.06 0.88
N LYS A 48 14.63 14.48 0.68
CA LYS A 48 14.15 15.48 -0.30
C LYS A 48 14.14 15.01 -1.75
N GLN A 49 14.39 13.72 -2.00
CA GLN A 49 14.19 13.09 -3.30
C GLN A 49 12.97 12.19 -3.24
N LYS A 50 12.26 12.09 -4.37
CA LYS A 50 11.12 11.18 -4.47
C LYS A 50 11.63 9.78 -4.76
N ASP A 51 11.00 8.79 -4.14
CA ASP A 51 11.29 7.38 -4.26
C ASP A 51 10.27 6.67 -5.17
N CYS A 52 10.63 5.46 -5.62
CA CYS A 52 9.76 4.62 -6.42
C CYS A 52 8.83 3.78 -5.55
N ILE A 53 7.53 3.92 -5.77
CA ILE A 53 6.54 2.94 -5.34
C ILE A 53 6.30 1.96 -6.48
N VAL A 54 6.36 0.67 -6.17
CA VAL A 54 6.13 -0.44 -7.09
C VAL A 54 4.93 -1.23 -6.60
N SER A 55 3.95 -1.49 -7.47
CA SER A 55 2.86 -2.42 -7.19
C SER A 55 2.84 -3.58 -8.19
N GLY A 56 2.17 -4.67 -7.84
CA GLY A 56 2.14 -5.85 -8.68
C GLY A 56 1.24 -6.98 -8.20
N SER A 57 1.47 -8.16 -8.78
CA SER A 57 0.70 -9.36 -8.48
C SER A 57 0.81 -9.78 -7.01
N GLU A 58 -0.21 -10.50 -6.52
CA GLU A 58 -0.20 -11.16 -5.20
C GLU A 58 0.13 -10.21 -4.02
N GLY A 59 -0.25 -8.94 -4.13
CA GLY A 59 0.00 -7.95 -3.09
C GLY A 59 1.44 -7.44 -3.05
N LEU A 60 2.19 -7.51 -4.16
CA LEU A 60 3.44 -6.75 -4.27
C LEU A 60 3.11 -5.27 -4.12
N LEU A 61 3.64 -4.67 -3.06
CA LEU A 61 3.70 -3.22 -2.89
C LEU A 61 4.97 -2.90 -2.10
N ALA A 62 5.83 -2.06 -2.67
CA ALA A 62 7.14 -1.80 -2.12
C ALA A 62 7.62 -0.38 -2.45
N ALA A 63 8.52 0.14 -1.62
CA ALA A 63 9.25 1.37 -1.91
C ALA A 63 10.73 1.06 -2.15
N LEU A 64 11.32 1.66 -3.18
CA LEU A 64 12.74 1.53 -3.51
C LEU A 64 13.37 2.86 -3.92
N ASN A 65 14.68 2.95 -3.71
CA ASN A 65 15.49 4.08 -4.12
C ASN A 65 15.70 4.06 -5.66
N PRO A 66 15.32 5.12 -6.39
CA PRO A 66 15.41 5.15 -7.85
C PRO A 66 16.84 5.09 -8.41
N LEU A 67 17.84 5.52 -7.62
CA LEU A 67 19.23 5.59 -8.07
C LEU A 67 19.98 4.28 -7.82
N SER A 68 19.70 3.58 -6.72
CA SER A 68 20.42 2.36 -6.33
C SER A 68 19.65 1.06 -6.55
N GLY A 69 18.32 1.12 -6.71
CA GLY A 69 17.46 -0.08 -6.74
C GLY A 69 17.30 -0.76 -5.39
N THR A 70 17.74 -0.12 -4.29
CA THR A 70 17.62 -0.70 -2.95
C THR A 70 16.22 -0.46 -2.39
N TYR A 71 15.58 -1.51 -1.88
CA TYR A 71 14.29 -1.41 -1.22
C TYR A 71 14.41 -0.77 0.16
N TYR A 72 13.49 0.14 0.46
CA TYR A 72 13.27 0.63 1.82
C TYR A 72 12.36 -0.31 2.60
N TRP A 73 11.26 -0.75 1.96
CA TRP A 73 10.29 -1.62 2.57
C TRP A 73 9.46 -2.39 1.53
N TYR A 74 8.89 -3.50 1.99
CA TYR A 74 7.77 -4.20 1.36
C TYR A 74 6.57 -4.10 2.30
N ILE A 75 5.35 -4.06 1.76
CA ILE A 75 4.13 -4.01 2.57
C ILE A 75 4.10 -5.14 3.59
N HIS A 76 3.84 -4.79 4.84
CA HIS A 76 3.82 -5.75 5.94
C HIS A 76 2.83 -5.33 7.02
N LYS A 77 2.53 -6.25 7.95
CA LYS A 77 1.78 -5.95 9.16
C LYS A 77 2.57 -6.41 10.37
N GLN A 78 2.92 -5.46 11.25
CA GLN A 78 3.68 -5.74 12.47
C GLN A 78 4.99 -6.53 12.19
N GLY A 79 5.72 -6.13 11.15
CA GLY A 79 6.98 -6.75 10.73
C GLY A 79 6.85 -8.11 10.03
N LYS A 80 5.63 -8.61 9.81
CA LYS A 80 5.39 -9.84 9.05
C LYS A 80 4.86 -9.51 7.67
N ILE A 81 5.42 -10.16 6.64
CA ILE A 81 4.93 -10.04 5.26
C ILE A 81 3.44 -10.33 5.24
N PHE A 82 2.67 -9.39 4.70
CA PHE A 82 1.22 -9.49 4.67
C PHE A 82 0.78 -10.26 3.42
N SER A 83 0.65 -11.59 3.56
CA SER A 83 0.53 -12.53 2.43
C SER A 83 -0.92 -12.89 2.05
N ASN A 84 -1.92 -12.33 2.72
CA ASN A 84 -3.34 -12.59 2.48
C ASN A 84 -3.96 -11.64 1.44
N ILE A 85 -3.15 -11.04 0.56
CA ILE A 85 -3.60 -10.17 -0.52
C ILE A 85 -3.54 -10.92 -1.86
N ALA A 86 -4.65 -11.02 -2.56
CA ALA A 86 -4.71 -11.59 -3.90
C ALA A 86 -4.36 -10.57 -5.00
N ALA A 87 -4.82 -9.32 -4.82
CA ALA A 87 -4.60 -8.22 -5.75
C ALA A 87 -4.55 -6.90 -4.97
N ILE A 88 -3.75 -5.95 -5.45
CA ILE A 88 -3.58 -4.61 -4.86
C ILE A 88 -3.50 -3.58 -5.98
N ASP A 89 -4.22 -2.48 -5.80
CA ASP A 89 -4.15 -1.33 -6.71
C ASP A 89 -2.92 -0.48 -6.41
N PHE A 90 -2.49 0.31 -7.39
CA PHE A 90 -1.48 1.34 -7.15
C PHE A 90 -2.03 2.39 -6.16
N PRO A 91 -1.28 2.73 -5.09
CA PRO A 91 -1.81 3.59 -4.03
C PRO A 91 -1.94 5.05 -4.46
N ILE A 92 -2.83 5.77 -3.78
CA ILE A 92 -2.84 7.23 -3.76
C ILE A 92 -2.13 7.72 -2.49
N VAL A 93 -1.51 8.91 -2.57
CA VAL A 93 -0.92 9.57 -1.40
C VAL A 93 -2.01 10.21 -0.56
N MET A 94 -1.90 10.08 0.76
CA MET A 94 -2.77 10.69 1.74
C MET A 94 -1.98 11.44 2.82
N LYS A 95 -2.71 12.13 3.71
CA LYS A 95 -2.13 12.78 4.88
C LYS A 95 -1.44 11.74 5.78
N ASP A 96 -0.44 12.19 6.52
CA ASP A 96 0.26 11.43 7.56
C ASP A 96 -0.72 11.05 8.69
N MET A 97 -0.97 9.76 8.88
CA MET A 97 -1.92 9.19 9.84
C MET A 97 -1.23 8.65 11.09
N ASP A 98 0.00 8.14 10.98
CA ASP A 98 0.78 7.62 12.12
C ASP A 98 1.71 8.66 12.78
N LYS A 99 1.81 9.85 12.19
CA LYS A 99 2.52 11.04 12.67
C LYS A 99 4.04 10.89 12.65
N ASP A 100 4.56 10.08 11.73
CA ASP A 100 6.01 9.90 11.52
C ASP A 100 6.65 11.01 10.66
N LYS A 101 5.84 11.94 10.14
CA LYS A 101 6.18 13.09 9.27
C LYS A 101 6.41 12.71 7.80
N VAL A 102 6.00 11.52 7.39
CA VAL A 102 5.92 11.07 6.00
C VAL A 102 4.43 10.92 5.64
N SER A 103 4.06 11.31 4.42
CA SER A 103 2.69 11.11 3.94
C SER A 103 2.38 9.61 3.83
N ASP A 104 1.16 9.20 4.13
CA ASP A 104 0.77 7.79 4.02
C ASP A 104 0.19 7.45 2.65
N LEU A 105 -0.09 6.16 2.46
CA LEU A 105 -0.64 5.61 1.24
C LEU A 105 -2.00 4.97 1.51
N LEU A 106 -2.96 5.20 0.61
CA LEU A 106 -4.25 4.52 0.59
C LEU A 106 -4.37 3.68 -0.69
N THR A 107 -4.74 2.41 -0.55
CA THR A 107 -4.98 1.52 -1.69
C THR A 107 -6.19 0.62 -1.47
N VAL A 108 -6.67 0.02 -2.55
CA VAL A 108 -7.67 -1.04 -2.54
C VAL A 108 -6.98 -2.38 -2.75
N ALA A 109 -7.41 -3.38 -2.00
CA ALA A 109 -6.94 -4.74 -2.14
C ALA A 109 -8.09 -5.75 -2.10
N THR A 110 -7.84 -6.91 -2.71
CA THR A 110 -8.58 -8.14 -2.45
C THR A 110 -7.88 -8.88 -1.33
N VAL A 111 -8.50 -8.95 -0.14
CA VAL A 111 -7.92 -9.57 1.05
C VAL A 111 -8.68 -10.85 1.41
N TYR A 112 -7.99 -11.98 1.46
CA TYR A 112 -8.60 -13.26 1.80
C TYR A 112 -9.18 -13.28 3.22
N PRO A 113 -10.29 -14.01 3.45
CA PRO A 113 -10.96 -14.94 2.53
C PRO A 113 -11.98 -14.26 1.59
N ASN A 114 -12.08 -12.93 1.59
CA ASN A 114 -13.00 -12.20 0.74
C ASN A 114 -12.45 -12.13 -0.70
N ASN A 115 -13.29 -12.50 -1.68
CA ASN A 115 -12.94 -12.47 -3.09
C ASN A 115 -13.27 -11.14 -3.78
N ASN A 116 -13.92 -10.21 -3.07
CA ASN A 116 -14.22 -8.88 -3.57
C ASN A 116 -12.99 -7.97 -3.47
N HIS A 117 -12.81 -7.11 -4.48
CA HIS A 117 -11.74 -6.11 -4.52
C HIS A 117 -12.21 -4.81 -3.85
N ASN A 118 -12.42 -4.87 -2.53
CA ASN A 118 -13.19 -3.85 -1.81
C ASN A 118 -12.60 -3.51 -0.43
N SER A 119 -11.37 -3.94 -0.14
CA SER A 119 -10.72 -3.68 1.14
C SER A 119 -9.78 -2.49 1.02
N LEU A 120 -10.05 -1.43 1.77
CA LEU A 120 -9.14 -0.29 1.90
C LEU A 120 -7.99 -0.65 2.84
N LEU A 121 -6.76 -0.39 2.41
CA LEU A 121 -5.55 -0.51 3.22
C LEU A 121 -4.91 0.88 3.36
N ILE A 122 -4.63 1.26 4.60
CA ILE A 122 -3.81 2.43 4.93
C ILE A 122 -2.41 1.91 5.24
N ILE A 123 -1.39 2.49 4.62
CA ILE A 123 -0.01 2.01 4.68
C ILE A 123 0.89 3.18 5.02
N SER A 124 1.70 3.02 6.05
CA SER A 124 2.72 3.99 6.46
C SER A 124 3.69 4.22 5.29
N GLY A 125 3.81 5.48 4.85
CA GLY A 125 4.67 5.83 3.72
C GLY A 125 6.15 5.58 4.02
N ALA A 126 6.58 5.79 5.26
CA ALA A 126 7.97 5.61 5.65
C ALA A 126 8.36 4.14 5.83
N THR A 127 7.42 3.30 6.30
CA THR A 127 7.76 1.95 6.78
C THR A 127 7.13 0.81 5.98
N GLY A 128 6.09 1.07 5.18
CA GLY A 128 5.31 0.02 4.53
C GLY A 128 4.42 -0.77 5.48
N ASN A 129 4.32 -0.37 6.75
CA ASN A 129 3.46 -1.03 7.72
C ASN A 129 2.00 -0.67 7.46
N ILE A 130 1.12 -1.69 7.42
CA ILE A 130 -0.32 -1.48 7.38
C ILE A 130 -0.77 -0.85 8.71
N ILE A 131 -1.39 0.32 8.60
CA ILE A 131 -1.94 1.07 9.73
C ILE A 131 -3.35 0.54 9.99
N GLY A 132 -3.54 -0.12 11.14
CA GLY A 132 -4.81 -0.74 11.52
C GLY A 132 -5.14 -2.04 10.77
N ASP A 133 -6.43 -2.28 10.59
CA ASP A 133 -7.01 -3.46 9.94
C ASP A 133 -7.63 -3.05 8.59
N PRO A 134 -7.60 -3.94 7.58
CA PRO A 134 -8.27 -3.70 6.32
C PRO A 134 -9.75 -3.29 6.49
N MET A 135 -10.13 -2.18 5.88
CA MET A 135 -11.52 -1.70 5.90
C MET A 135 -12.28 -2.21 4.68
N THR A 136 -13.11 -3.23 4.88
CA THR A 136 -14.02 -3.70 3.84
C THR A 136 -15.16 -2.70 3.62
N LEU A 137 -15.37 -2.31 2.36
CA LEU A 137 -16.51 -1.52 1.92
C LEU A 137 -17.62 -2.41 1.39
N ASP A 138 -18.87 -1.95 1.49
CA ASP A 138 -20.05 -2.64 0.94
C ASP A 138 -20.17 -2.42 -0.58
N CYS A 139 -19.17 -2.96 -1.29
CA CYS A 139 -19.00 -2.94 -2.74
C CYS A 139 -18.40 -4.28 -3.18
N SER A 140 -18.71 -4.79 -4.39
CA SER A 140 -18.02 -5.94 -4.98
C SER A 140 -16.62 -5.57 -5.50
N SER A 141 -16.47 -4.34 -5.99
CA SER A 141 -15.18 -3.77 -6.37
C SER A 141 -15.18 -2.26 -6.08
N VAL A 142 -14.02 -1.76 -5.68
CA VAL A 142 -13.77 -0.36 -5.36
C VAL A 142 -12.63 0.13 -6.24
N LYS A 143 -12.73 1.36 -6.75
CA LYS A 143 -11.63 2.07 -7.38
C LYS A 143 -11.50 3.45 -6.76
N LEU A 144 -10.33 3.77 -6.20
CA LEU A 144 -10.05 5.09 -5.66
C LEU A 144 -9.91 6.12 -6.79
N LEU A 145 -10.38 7.32 -6.53
CA LEU A 145 -10.19 8.48 -7.40
C LEU A 145 -9.29 9.48 -6.68
N THR A 146 -8.33 10.05 -7.41
CA THR A 146 -7.44 11.08 -6.88
C THR A 146 -8.20 12.38 -6.67
N THR A 147 -7.86 13.08 -5.59
CA THR A 147 -8.54 14.31 -5.15
C THR A 147 -7.59 15.16 -4.33
N GLU A 148 -7.78 16.47 -4.37
CA GLU A 148 -7.10 17.42 -3.46
C GLU A 148 -7.99 17.81 -2.26
N SER A 149 -9.18 17.21 -2.15
CA SER A 149 -10.13 17.44 -1.07
C SER A 149 -9.84 16.58 0.17
N ASP A 150 -10.45 16.95 1.31
CA ASP A 150 -10.50 16.15 2.53
C ASP A 150 -11.43 14.91 2.40
N GLU A 151 -12.18 14.84 1.32
CA GLU A 151 -13.00 13.69 0.96
C GLU A 151 -12.34 12.92 -0.17
N ILE A 152 -12.26 11.60 0.01
CA ILE A 152 -11.69 10.65 -0.95
C ILE A 152 -12.84 10.05 -1.76
N PRO A 153 -13.04 10.48 -3.02
CA PRO A 153 -14.03 9.86 -3.88
C PRO A 153 -13.57 8.48 -4.33
N TYR A 154 -14.52 7.57 -4.46
CA TYR A 154 -14.28 6.23 -4.99
C TYR A 154 -15.48 5.76 -5.80
N ILE A 155 -15.21 4.93 -6.80
CA ILE A 155 -16.24 4.21 -7.55
C ILE A 155 -16.54 2.93 -6.79
N CYS A 156 -17.78 2.76 -6.38
CA CYS A 156 -18.32 1.53 -5.80
C CYS A 156 -19.08 0.76 -6.87
N LYS A 157 -18.63 -0.44 -7.19
CA LYS A 157 -19.28 -1.32 -8.17
C LYS A 157 -19.95 -2.50 -7.49
N ASN A 158 -21.21 -2.76 -7.85
CA ASN A 158 -22.00 -3.91 -7.44
C ASN A 158 -22.68 -4.53 -8.67
N GLY A 159 -22.11 -5.62 -9.18
CA GLY A 159 -22.56 -6.23 -10.43
C GLY A 159 -22.39 -5.26 -11.61
N THR A 160 -23.49 -4.87 -12.24
CA THR A 160 -23.50 -3.89 -13.35
C THR A 160 -23.70 -2.45 -12.90
N SER A 161 -24.05 -2.23 -11.63
CA SER A 161 -24.27 -0.89 -11.08
C SER A 161 -22.97 -0.28 -10.56
N GLU A 162 -22.73 0.98 -10.90
CA GLU A 162 -21.61 1.77 -10.42
C GLU A 162 -22.14 3.07 -9.82
N ALA A 163 -21.58 3.46 -8.66
CA ALA A 163 -21.91 4.71 -8.00
C ALA A 163 -20.64 5.37 -7.49
N VAL A 164 -20.55 6.69 -7.64
CA VAL A 164 -19.50 7.48 -6.97
C VAL A 164 -19.93 7.71 -5.54
N ARG A 165 -19.05 7.36 -4.60
CA ARG A 165 -19.20 7.58 -3.17
C ARG A 165 -17.98 8.31 -2.65
N GLN A 166 -18.04 8.78 -1.41
CA GLN A 166 -16.94 9.49 -0.75
C GLN A 166 -16.71 8.92 0.63
N ILE A 167 -15.46 8.97 1.10
CA ILE A 167 -15.08 8.68 2.48
C ILE A 167 -14.18 9.81 2.99
N SER A 168 -14.43 10.28 4.21
CA SER A 168 -13.62 11.33 4.81
C SER A 168 -12.36 10.76 5.47
N TYR A 169 -11.29 11.55 5.54
CA TYR A 169 -10.11 11.22 6.36
C TYR A 169 -10.48 10.94 7.82
N ASN A 170 -11.48 11.65 8.36
CA ASN A 170 -11.92 11.47 9.74
C ASN A 170 -12.55 10.09 9.97
N ASP A 171 -13.29 9.56 9.00
CA ASP A 171 -13.89 8.22 9.10
C ASP A 171 -12.82 7.12 9.01
N LEU A 172 -11.80 7.32 8.17
CA LEU A 172 -10.62 6.47 8.14
C LEU A 172 -9.90 6.50 9.50
N TYR A 173 -9.63 7.69 10.06
CA TYR A 173 -8.95 7.84 11.35
C TYR A 173 -9.74 7.23 12.52
N ARG A 174 -11.05 7.42 12.57
CA ARG A 174 -11.91 6.85 13.62
C ARG A 174 -11.85 5.32 13.64
N LYS A 175 -11.74 4.68 12.47
CA LYS A 175 -11.54 3.23 12.42
C LYS A 175 -10.17 2.83 12.94
N LEU A 176 -9.11 3.59 12.66
CA LEU A 176 -7.79 3.35 13.26
C LEU A 176 -7.84 3.42 14.79
N LEU A 177 -8.54 4.41 15.36
CA LEU A 177 -8.67 4.53 16.82
C LEU A 177 -9.47 3.39 17.46
N LYS A 178 -10.48 2.84 16.78
CA LYS A 178 -11.22 1.66 17.26
C LYS A 178 -10.37 0.39 17.27
N LEU A 179 -9.24 0.41 16.57
CA LEU A 179 -8.30 -0.69 16.46
C LEU A 179 -7.10 -0.55 17.42
N ASP A 180 -7.04 0.53 18.20
CA ASP A 180 -6.10 0.69 19.30
C ASP A 180 -6.72 0.11 20.59
N PRO A 181 -6.35 -1.12 21.02
CA PRO A 181 -6.95 -1.75 22.19
C PRO A 181 -6.52 -1.07 23.50
N SER A 182 -5.57 -0.13 23.43
CA SER A 182 -4.92 0.48 24.60
C SER A 182 -5.73 1.60 25.27
N VAL A 183 -6.86 2.03 24.69
CA VAL A 183 -7.63 3.19 25.19
C VAL A 183 -8.94 2.79 25.92
N ASN A 184 -9.22 1.50 26.10
CA ASN A 184 -10.44 1.04 26.80
C ASN A 184 -10.26 0.74 28.30
N HIS A 185 -9.43 1.52 29.01
CA HIS A 185 -9.48 1.56 30.48
C HIS A 185 -9.46 3.00 31.02
N SER A 186 -10.66 3.55 31.17
CA SER A 186 -10.98 4.38 32.34
C SER A 186 -12.47 4.21 32.65
N ALA A 187 -12.78 3.22 33.49
CA ALA A 187 -14.07 3.16 34.16
C ALA A 187 -14.16 4.35 35.14
N PRO A 188 -15.29 5.06 35.22
CA PRO A 188 -15.44 6.15 36.18
C PRO A 188 -15.53 5.58 37.59
N ILE A 189 -14.68 6.10 38.48
CA ILE A 189 -14.72 5.84 39.91
C ILE A 189 -16.08 6.30 40.44
N SER A 190 -16.86 5.34 40.95
CA SER A 190 -18.11 5.56 41.66
C SER A 190 -17.82 6.30 42.95
N THR A 191 -18.36 7.50 43.12
CA THR A 191 -18.40 8.17 44.42
C THR A 191 -19.61 7.62 45.19
N ILE A 192 -19.31 6.93 46.28
CA ILE A 192 -20.29 6.43 47.25
C ILE A 192 -20.73 7.61 48.12
N SER A 193 -22.04 7.79 48.25
CA SER A 193 -22.69 8.66 49.25
C SER A 193 -22.78 7.98 50.61
#